data_AF-A0A221IUZ9-F1
#
_entry.id   AF-A0A221IUZ9-F1
#
_cell.length_a   1.000
_cell.length_b   1.000
_cell.length_c   1.000
_cell.angle_alpha   90.00
_cell.angle_beta   90.00
_cell.angle_gamma   90.00
#
_symmetry.space_group_name_H-M   'P 1'
#
loop_
_entity.id
_entity.type
_entity.pdbx_description
1 polymer ?
#
loop_
_entity_poly.entity_id
_entity_poly.type
_entity_poly.pdbx_seq_one_letter_code
_entity_poly.pdbx_strand_id
1 'polypeptide(L)'
;MHDPQIGAAMGQLIASNRSQTWLTRLIDMEYWLACNEERAAQARFGAVMCCCGPCAMYRRSALTLLLDQYEAQFFRGKPSDFGEDRHLTILMLKAGFRTEYVSDAIAATVVPDRLGPYLRQQLRWARSTFRDTFLALRLLPELDGYLTLDVIGQNLGPLLLALSSLAALAQLLIVGSVPWWTGLTIAAMTMVRCSVAALRARDLRFLGFSLHTPINIFLLLPL
;
A
#
# COMPACT_ATOMS: atom_id res chain seq x y z
N MET A 1 6.49 4.56 23.79
CA MET A 1 5.72 3.32 23.56
C MET A 1 5.54 2.60 24.91
N HIS A 2 4.50 2.96 25.67
CA HIS A 2 4.31 2.52 27.06
C HIS A 2 3.78 1.08 27.18
N ASP A 3 2.85 0.68 26.31
CA ASP A 3 2.31 -0.69 26.29
C ASP A 3 3.37 -1.70 25.81
N PRO A 4 3.78 -2.68 26.65
CA PRO A 4 4.81 -3.65 26.31
C PRO A 4 4.43 -4.59 25.17
N GLN A 5 3.13 -4.76 24.86
CA GLN A 5 2.68 -5.61 23.75
C GLN A 5 2.93 -4.98 22.38
N ILE A 6 3.13 -3.65 22.32
CA ILE A 6 3.38 -2.94 21.07
C ILE A 6 4.88 -3.05 20.74
N GLY A 7 5.18 -3.69 19.60
CA GLY A 7 6.54 -3.86 19.08
C GLY A 7 6.92 -2.79 18.06
N ALA A 8 5.93 -2.23 17.35
CA ALA A 8 6.14 -1.15 16.39
C ALA A 8 4.96 -0.17 16.37
N ALA A 9 5.23 1.07 15.98
CA ALA A 9 4.20 2.05 15.66
C ALA A 9 4.63 2.88 14.46
N MET A 10 3.66 3.31 13.65
CA MET A 10 3.89 4.28 12.59
C MET A 10 2.95 5.48 12.71
N GLY A 11 3.36 6.61 12.14
CA GLY A 11 2.54 7.80 11.99
C GLY A 11 2.10 8.08 10.55
N GLN A 12 1.42 9.20 10.38
CA GLN A 12 0.97 9.70 9.09
C GLN A 12 2.14 10.23 8.26
N LEU A 13 2.12 9.91 6.96
CA LEU A 13 3.01 10.51 5.98
C LEU A 13 2.32 11.64 5.22
N ILE A 14 3.04 12.73 5.00
CA ILE A 14 2.61 13.83 4.16
C ILE A 14 3.71 14.22 3.17
N ALA A 15 3.33 14.63 1.96
CA ALA A 15 4.28 15.17 1.01
C ALA A 15 4.61 16.64 1.36
N SER A 16 5.87 16.93 1.64
CA SER A 16 6.33 18.30 1.93
C SER A 16 6.22 19.20 0.69
N ASN A 17 6.45 18.63 -0.49
CA ASN A 17 6.33 19.31 -1.78
C ASN A 17 4.97 19.10 -2.47
N ARG A 18 3.91 18.76 -1.72
CA ARG A 18 2.57 18.45 -2.28
C ARG A 18 2.02 19.53 -3.22
N SER A 19 2.36 20.80 -3.04
CA SER A 19 1.83 21.91 -3.85
C SER A 19 2.53 22.08 -5.21
N GLN A 20 3.68 21.45 -5.44
CA GLN A 20 4.56 21.72 -6.60
C GLN A 20 3.99 21.27 -7.95
N THR A 21 3.45 20.06 -8.04
CA THR A 21 2.89 19.52 -9.29
C THR A 21 1.59 18.77 -9.05
N TRP A 22 0.86 18.45 -10.13
CA TRP A 22 -0.32 17.58 -10.01
C TRP A 22 0.04 16.18 -9.50
N LEU A 23 1.25 15.70 -9.82
CA LEU A 23 1.75 14.39 -9.38
C LEU A 23 2.08 14.40 -7.88
N THR A 24 2.74 15.44 -7.37
CA THR A 24 3.01 15.54 -5.92
C THR A 24 1.72 15.62 -5.10
N ARG A 25 0.66 16.25 -5.65
CA ARG A 25 -0.69 16.24 -5.03
C ARG A 25 -1.31 14.84 -5.06
N LEU A 26 -1.16 14.11 -6.16
CA LEU A 26 -1.64 12.74 -6.29
C LEU A 26 -0.98 11.82 -5.25
N ILE A 27 0.33 11.92 -5.08
CA ILE A 27 1.09 11.12 -4.11
C ILE A 27 0.71 11.49 -2.67
N ASP A 28 0.45 12.77 -2.36
CA ASP A 28 -0.04 13.18 -1.03
C ASP A 28 -1.39 12.52 -0.69
N MET A 29 -2.30 12.43 -1.67
CA MET A 29 -3.57 11.70 -1.52
C MET A 29 -3.35 10.20 -1.36
N GLU A 30 -2.40 9.61 -2.09
CA GLU A 30 -2.01 8.20 -1.94
C GLU A 30 -1.52 7.90 -0.52
N TYR A 31 -0.67 8.76 0.04
CA TYR A 31 -0.20 8.66 1.43
C TYR A 31 -1.33 8.79 2.44
N TRP A 32 -2.26 9.71 2.21
CA TRP A 32 -3.41 9.87 3.09
C TRP A 32 -4.28 8.62 3.10
N LEU A 33 -4.60 8.03 1.94
CA LEU A 33 -5.37 6.80 1.84
C LEU A 33 -4.66 5.63 2.54
N ALA A 34 -3.35 5.48 2.29
CA ALA A 34 -2.55 4.44 2.94
C ALA A 34 -2.57 4.59 4.47
N CYS A 35 -2.30 5.79 5.01
CA CYS A 35 -2.21 5.98 6.45
C CYS A 35 -3.59 5.98 7.15
N ASN A 36 -4.53 6.77 6.63
CA ASN A 36 -5.77 7.10 7.34
C ASN A 36 -6.96 6.19 6.98
N GLU A 37 -6.87 5.41 5.90
CA GLU A 37 -7.86 4.36 5.63
C GLU A 37 -7.27 2.98 5.93
N GLU A 38 -6.24 2.57 5.19
CA GLU A 38 -5.71 1.20 5.28
C GLU A 38 -5.04 0.92 6.64
N ARG A 39 -4.01 1.68 7.00
CA ARG A 39 -3.23 1.45 8.25
C ARG A 39 -4.08 1.74 9.48
N ALA A 40 -4.94 2.76 9.43
CA ALA A 40 -5.89 3.05 10.50
C ALA A 40 -6.90 1.90 10.73
N ALA A 41 -7.38 1.26 9.67
CA ALA A 41 -8.26 0.10 9.80
C ALA A 41 -7.50 -1.13 10.34
N GLN A 42 -6.29 -1.39 9.84
CA GLN A 42 -5.43 -2.48 10.33
C GLN A 42 -5.05 -2.32 11.81
N ALA A 43 -4.76 -1.08 12.26
CA ALA A 43 -4.42 -0.79 13.64
C ALA A 43 -5.55 -1.12 14.63
N ARG A 44 -6.82 -1.10 14.19
CA ARG A 44 -7.94 -1.54 15.04
C ARG A 44 -7.84 -3.00 15.47
N PHE A 45 -7.08 -3.79 14.72
CA PHE A 45 -6.79 -5.19 15.00
C PHE A 45 -5.35 -5.38 15.52
N GLY A 46 -4.67 -4.29 15.89
CA GLY A 46 -3.29 -4.32 16.40
C GLY A 46 -2.26 -4.83 15.39
N ALA A 47 -2.57 -4.76 14.09
CA ALA A 47 -1.81 -5.43 13.04
C ALA A 47 -1.64 -4.56 11.79
N VAL A 48 -1.10 -3.35 11.97
CA VAL A 48 -0.54 -2.60 10.85
C VAL A 48 0.48 -3.48 10.12
N MET A 49 0.19 -3.81 8.86
CA MET A 49 1.00 -4.78 8.10
C MET A 49 2.29 -4.19 7.54
N CYS A 50 2.44 -2.87 7.54
CA CYS A 50 3.65 -2.19 7.11
C CYS A 50 3.78 -0.84 7.84
N CYS A 51 4.67 -0.77 8.83
CA CYS A 51 5.06 0.48 9.46
C CYS A 51 6.02 1.23 8.53
N CYS A 52 5.54 2.24 7.82
CA CYS A 52 6.34 2.93 6.79
C CYS A 52 7.54 3.66 7.41
N GLY A 53 8.73 3.40 6.88
CA GLY A 53 10.02 3.84 7.41
C GLY A 53 10.13 5.33 7.77
N PRO A 54 9.63 6.28 6.95
CA PRO A 54 9.79 7.70 7.26
C PRO A 54 9.08 8.16 8.54
N CYS A 55 8.15 7.37 9.08
CA CYS A 55 7.47 7.66 10.35
C CYS A 55 7.26 6.40 11.18
N ALA A 56 8.23 5.49 11.21
CA ALA A 56 8.14 4.25 12.00
C ALA A 56 9.06 4.29 13.22
N MET A 57 8.61 3.66 14.31
CA MET A 57 9.39 3.41 15.51
C MET A 57 9.23 1.95 15.92
N TYR A 58 10.34 1.32 16.31
CA TYR A 58 10.37 -0.06 16.77
C TYR A 58 10.88 -0.15 18.20
N ARG A 59 10.26 -0.99 19.01
CA ARG A 59 10.73 -1.29 20.36
C ARG A 59 12.06 -2.02 20.27
N ARG A 60 13.12 -1.41 20.78
CA ARG A 60 14.49 -1.98 20.75
C ARG A 60 14.55 -3.42 21.24
N SER A 61 13.92 -3.73 22.38
CA SER A 61 13.95 -5.09 22.95
C SER A 61 13.29 -6.13 22.04
N ALA A 62 12.24 -5.75 21.30
CA ALA A 62 11.61 -6.61 20.30
C ALA A 62 12.50 -6.73 19.06
N LEU A 63 13.05 -5.62 18.57
CA LEU A 63 13.94 -5.59 17.40
C LEU A 63 15.17 -6.47 17.59
N THR A 64 15.82 -6.41 18.76
CA THR A 64 17.00 -7.22 19.04
C THR A 64 16.72 -8.73 18.98
N LEU A 65 15.50 -9.17 19.30
CA LEU A 65 15.11 -10.58 19.18
C LEU A 65 14.95 -11.04 17.73
N LEU A 66 14.74 -10.09 16.82
CA LEU A 66 14.39 -10.34 15.42
C LEU A 66 15.51 -9.97 14.46
N LEU A 67 16.61 -9.38 14.95
CA LEU A 67 17.66 -8.79 14.13
C LEU A 67 18.32 -9.83 13.23
N ASP A 68 18.68 -11.00 13.78
CA ASP A 68 19.29 -12.08 12.99
C ASP A 68 18.36 -12.56 11.87
N GLN A 69 17.06 -12.68 12.15
CA GLN A 69 16.06 -13.10 11.16
C GLN A 69 15.83 -12.03 10.10
N TYR A 70 15.84 -10.76 10.51
CA TYR A 70 15.70 -9.61 9.63
C TYR A 70 16.89 -9.45 8.69
N GLU A 71 18.12 -9.61 9.18
CA GLU A 71 19.36 -9.52 8.39
C GLU A 71 19.54 -10.72 7.46
N ALA A 72 19.18 -11.93 7.92
CA ALA A 72 19.31 -13.16 7.14
C ALA A 72 18.12 -13.42 6.19
N GLN A 73 17.46 -12.38 5.68
CA GLN A 73 16.31 -12.54 4.79
C GLN A 73 16.74 -13.05 3.40
N PHE A 74 16.10 -14.13 2.95
CA PHE A 74 16.26 -14.66 1.60
C PHE A 74 14.92 -14.68 0.87
N PHE A 75 14.94 -14.29 -0.41
CA PHE A 75 13.81 -14.51 -1.32
C PHE A 75 14.28 -15.31 -2.52
N ARG A 76 13.65 -16.48 -2.74
CA ARG A 76 13.98 -17.42 -3.83
C ARG A 76 15.48 -17.75 -3.88
N GLY A 77 16.09 -17.97 -2.73
CA GLY A 77 17.50 -18.37 -2.59
C GLY A 77 18.52 -17.23 -2.73
N LYS A 78 18.09 -15.97 -2.81
CA LYS A 78 18.99 -14.81 -2.85
C LYS A 78 18.77 -13.91 -1.63
N PRO A 79 19.83 -13.33 -1.03
CA PRO A 79 19.68 -12.29 -0.03
C PRO A 79 18.78 -11.16 -0.55
N SER A 80 17.92 -10.63 0.31
CA SER A 80 16.98 -9.57 -0.07
C SER A 80 17.23 -8.31 0.75
N ASP A 81 17.31 -7.16 0.10
CA ASP A 81 17.55 -5.83 0.70
C ASP A 81 16.40 -4.84 0.43
N PHE A 82 15.34 -5.30 -0.24
CA PHE A 82 14.16 -4.47 -0.56
C PHE A 82 13.05 -4.64 0.49
N GLY A 83 12.16 -3.66 0.65
CA GLY A 83 10.93 -3.82 1.45
C GLY A 83 11.16 -4.08 2.94
N GLU A 84 12.23 -3.50 3.49
CA GLU A 84 12.69 -3.65 4.87
C GLU A 84 11.59 -3.39 5.91
N ASP A 85 10.86 -2.28 5.74
CA ASP A 85 9.79 -1.84 6.64
C ASP A 85 8.69 -2.89 6.83
N ARG A 86 8.14 -3.39 5.72
CA ARG A 86 7.04 -4.37 5.74
C ARG A 86 7.53 -5.70 6.28
N HIS A 87 8.72 -6.14 5.86
CA HIS A 87 9.31 -7.37 6.35
C HIS A 87 9.48 -7.34 7.87
N LEU A 88 10.12 -6.30 8.39
CA LEU A 88 10.32 -6.13 9.83
C LEU A 88 8.98 -6.05 10.59
N THR A 89 7.99 -5.36 10.03
CA THR A 89 6.64 -5.27 10.62
C THR A 89 5.97 -6.65 10.70
N ILE A 90 6.08 -7.47 9.65
CA ILE A 90 5.57 -8.85 9.67
C ILE A 90 6.32 -9.70 10.69
N LEU A 91 7.64 -9.55 10.82
CA LEU A 91 8.40 -10.27 11.85
C LEU A 91 7.96 -9.88 13.26
N MET A 92 7.67 -8.60 13.52
CA MET A 92 7.12 -8.14 14.80
C MET A 92 5.79 -8.83 15.11
N LEU A 93 4.88 -8.88 14.13
CA LEU A 93 3.59 -9.55 14.28
C LEU A 93 3.75 -11.06 14.51
N LYS A 94 4.64 -11.73 13.75
CA LYS A 94 4.95 -13.16 13.95
C LYS A 94 5.56 -13.46 15.31
N ALA A 95 6.25 -12.51 15.91
CA ALA A 95 6.81 -12.62 17.25
C ALA A 95 5.76 -12.35 18.35
N GLY A 96 4.51 -12.12 17.99
CA GLY A 96 3.40 -11.87 18.92
C GLY A 96 3.27 -10.42 19.38
N PHE A 97 4.02 -9.49 18.79
CA PHE A 97 3.86 -8.06 19.09
C PHE A 97 2.77 -7.43 18.25
N ARG A 98 2.10 -6.42 18.80
CA ARG A 98 1.18 -5.55 18.08
C ARG A 98 1.93 -4.45 17.33
N THR A 99 1.34 -4.01 16.23
CA THR A 99 1.82 -2.90 15.42
C THR A 99 0.70 -1.87 15.23
N GLU A 100 1.01 -0.60 15.52
CA GLU A 100 -0.01 0.44 15.69
C GLU A 100 0.14 1.62 14.71
N TYR A 101 -0.98 2.33 14.50
CA TYR A 101 -1.01 3.60 13.78
C TYR A 101 -1.34 4.75 14.74
N VAL A 102 -0.50 5.79 14.75
CA VAL A 102 -0.67 6.98 15.59
C VAL A 102 -0.94 8.18 14.69
N SER A 103 -2.20 8.60 14.60
CA SER A 103 -2.63 9.70 13.70
C SER A 103 -1.94 11.03 13.98
N ASP A 104 -1.58 11.29 15.24
CA ASP A 104 -0.99 12.55 15.67
C ASP A 104 0.52 12.62 15.38
N ALA A 105 1.16 11.47 15.12
CA ALA A 105 2.54 11.42 14.70
C ALA A 105 2.61 11.66 13.19
N ILE A 106 3.22 12.76 12.76
CA ILE A 106 3.24 13.17 11.35
C ILE A 106 4.69 13.36 10.90
N ALA A 107 5.07 12.70 9.81
CA ALA A 107 6.34 12.95 9.11
C ALA A 107 6.09 13.51 7.71
N ALA A 108 6.82 14.58 7.40
CA ALA A 108 6.83 15.16 6.06
C ALA A 108 8.04 14.66 5.27
N THR A 109 7.81 14.21 4.03
CA THR A 109 8.87 13.74 3.14
C THR A 109 8.73 14.33 1.74
N VAL A 110 9.83 14.42 1.01
CA VAL A 110 9.83 14.84 -0.39
C VAL A 110 9.42 13.67 -1.26
N VAL A 111 8.47 13.89 -2.16
CA VAL A 111 8.00 12.87 -3.12
C VAL A 111 8.42 13.21 -4.55
N PRO A 112 8.50 12.23 -5.45
CA PRO A 112 8.77 12.47 -6.87
C PRO A 112 7.86 13.53 -7.50
N ASP A 113 8.46 14.48 -8.22
CA ASP A 113 7.76 15.51 -8.98
C ASP A 113 7.57 15.15 -10.46
N ARG A 114 8.19 14.04 -10.91
CA ARG A 114 8.16 13.52 -12.29
C ARG A 114 7.69 12.07 -12.33
N LEU A 115 7.05 11.68 -13.44
CA LEU A 115 6.51 10.34 -13.64
C LEU A 115 7.58 9.24 -13.61
N GLY A 116 8.73 9.42 -14.26
CA GLY A 116 9.77 8.38 -14.33
C GLY A 116 10.23 7.87 -12.95
N PRO A 117 10.69 8.75 -12.03
CA PRO A 117 11.02 8.36 -10.67
C PRO A 117 9.82 7.80 -9.88
N TYR A 118 8.62 8.35 -10.05
CA TYR A 118 7.39 7.83 -9.43
C TYR A 118 7.10 6.38 -9.84
N LEU A 119 7.16 6.06 -11.14
CA LEU A 119 6.92 4.70 -11.63
C LEU A 119 7.96 3.70 -11.09
N ARG A 120 9.24 4.08 -11.03
CA ARG A 120 10.28 3.24 -10.40
C ARG A 120 9.99 2.98 -8.92
N GLN A 121 9.52 3.99 -8.21
CA GLN A 121 9.14 3.86 -6.81
C GLN A 121 7.94 2.93 -6.64
N GLN A 122 6.88 3.09 -7.45
CA GLN A 122 5.70 2.24 -7.42
C GLN A 122 6.02 0.78 -7.75
N LEU A 123 6.84 0.52 -8.78
CA LEU A 123 7.27 -0.83 -9.12
C LEU A 123 8.09 -1.48 -7.99
N ARG A 124 8.96 -0.73 -7.33
CA ARG A 124 9.70 -1.21 -6.16
C ARG A 124 8.74 -1.59 -5.02
N TRP A 125 7.74 -0.76 -4.75
CA TRP A 125 6.73 -1.06 -3.74
C TRP A 125 5.87 -2.27 -4.10
N ALA A 126 5.42 -2.38 -5.35
CA ALA A 126 4.66 -3.54 -5.82
C ALA A 126 5.45 -4.85 -5.65
N ARG A 127 6.76 -4.85 -5.99
CA ARG A 127 7.63 -6.02 -5.80
C ARG A 127 7.77 -6.41 -4.33
N SER A 128 7.94 -5.45 -3.42
CA SER A 128 7.95 -5.71 -1.98
C SER A 128 6.60 -6.25 -1.49
N THR A 129 5.49 -5.63 -1.89
CA THR A 129 4.14 -6.09 -1.51
C THR A 129 3.88 -7.52 -1.94
N PHE A 130 4.25 -7.89 -3.17
CA PHE A 130 4.08 -9.25 -3.66
C PHE A 130 4.88 -10.24 -2.82
N ARG A 131 6.18 -9.98 -2.61
CA ARG A 131 7.05 -10.82 -1.79
C ARG A 131 6.51 -11.02 -0.38
N ASP A 132 6.18 -9.91 0.27
CA ASP A 132 5.83 -9.88 1.69
C ASP A 132 4.42 -10.45 1.93
N THR A 133 3.53 -10.39 0.92
CA THR A 133 2.25 -11.11 0.96
C THR A 133 2.48 -12.60 1.18
N PHE A 134 3.42 -13.24 0.47
CA PHE A 134 3.73 -14.67 0.68
C PHE A 134 4.25 -14.96 2.09
N LEU A 135 5.02 -14.04 2.67
CA LEU A 135 5.49 -14.17 4.05
C LEU A 135 4.33 -14.05 5.04
N ALA A 136 3.42 -13.11 4.80
CA ALA A 136 2.24 -12.88 5.63
C ALA A 136 1.22 -14.02 5.52
N LEU A 137 1.15 -14.78 4.41
CA LEU A 137 0.15 -15.84 4.22
C LEU A 137 0.08 -16.85 5.38
N ARG A 138 1.21 -17.15 6.02
CA ARG A 138 1.24 -18.07 7.18
C ARG A 138 0.81 -17.41 8.49
N LEU A 139 0.96 -16.10 8.59
CA LEU A 139 0.58 -15.29 9.76
C LEU A 139 -0.91 -14.94 9.73
N LEU A 140 -1.50 -14.70 8.55
CA LEU A 140 -2.87 -14.21 8.42
C LEU A 140 -3.95 -15.03 9.17
N PRO A 141 -3.89 -16.38 9.21
CA PRO A 141 -4.87 -17.17 9.97
C PRO A 141 -4.78 -17.00 11.49
N GLU A 142 -3.62 -16.53 11.99
CA GLU A 142 -3.41 -16.24 13.42
C GLU A 142 -3.84 -14.81 13.78
N LEU A 143 -4.09 -13.97 12.78
CA LEU A 143 -4.59 -12.61 12.94
C LEU A 143 -6.12 -12.56 12.75
N ASP A 144 -6.70 -11.36 12.87
CA ASP A 144 -8.13 -11.14 12.64
C ASP A 144 -8.55 -11.40 11.18
N GLY A 145 -9.76 -11.95 10.98
CA GLY A 145 -10.32 -12.25 9.67
C GLY A 145 -10.42 -11.04 8.74
N TYR A 146 -10.60 -9.84 9.28
CA TYR A 146 -10.54 -8.59 8.51
C TYR A 146 -9.21 -8.43 7.77
N LEU A 147 -8.09 -8.77 8.41
CA LEU A 147 -6.75 -8.60 7.83
C LEU A 147 -6.51 -9.58 6.69
N THR A 148 -7.08 -10.78 6.79
CA THR A 148 -7.09 -11.74 5.68
C THR A 148 -7.88 -11.17 4.49
N LEU A 149 -9.07 -10.62 4.74
CA LEU A 149 -9.89 -9.99 3.70
C LEU A 149 -9.17 -8.79 3.07
N ASP A 150 -8.52 -7.95 3.87
CA ASP A 150 -7.76 -6.79 3.43
C ASP A 150 -6.60 -7.21 2.50
N VAL A 151 -5.77 -8.18 2.92
CA VAL A 151 -4.66 -8.68 2.09
C VAL A 151 -5.17 -9.33 0.79
N ILE A 152 -6.27 -10.09 0.84
CA ILE A 152 -6.89 -10.65 -0.36
C ILE A 152 -7.36 -9.52 -1.29
N GLY A 153 -8.07 -8.52 -0.76
CA GLY A 153 -8.57 -7.39 -1.54
C GLY A 153 -7.45 -6.58 -2.21
N GLN A 154 -6.37 -6.31 -1.47
CA GLN A 154 -5.21 -5.58 -1.97
C GLN A 154 -4.48 -6.29 -3.10
N ASN A 155 -4.47 -7.63 -3.11
CA ASN A 155 -3.83 -8.42 -4.17
C ASN A 155 -4.78 -8.73 -5.34
N LEU A 156 -6.06 -9.02 -5.05
CA LEU A 156 -7.05 -9.38 -6.05
C LEU A 156 -7.48 -8.17 -6.89
N GLY A 157 -7.58 -6.98 -6.29
CA GLY A 157 -7.98 -5.76 -7.01
C GLY A 157 -7.10 -5.44 -8.22
N PRO A 158 -5.77 -5.28 -8.05
CA PRO A 158 -4.84 -5.05 -9.15
C PRO A 158 -4.85 -6.19 -10.19
N LEU A 159 -4.98 -7.44 -9.76
CA LEU A 159 -5.07 -8.60 -10.66
C LEU A 159 -6.33 -8.53 -11.54
N LEU A 160 -7.50 -8.28 -10.93
CA LEU A 160 -8.76 -8.15 -11.66
C LEU A 160 -8.73 -6.94 -12.61
N LEU A 161 -8.11 -5.82 -12.20
CA LEU A 161 -7.92 -4.67 -13.07
C LEU A 161 -7.04 -5.02 -14.28
N ALA A 162 -5.95 -5.76 -14.06
CA ALA A 162 -5.06 -6.22 -15.13
C ALA A 162 -5.77 -7.15 -16.11
N LEU A 163 -6.46 -8.18 -15.60
CA LEU A 163 -7.23 -9.12 -16.41
C LEU A 163 -8.33 -8.41 -17.21
N SER A 164 -9.06 -7.49 -16.57
CA SER A 164 -10.11 -6.70 -17.23
C SER A 164 -9.54 -5.81 -18.34
N SER A 165 -8.38 -5.20 -18.10
CA SER A 165 -7.70 -4.36 -19.09
C SER A 165 -7.18 -5.16 -20.29
N LEU A 166 -6.63 -6.36 -20.04
CA LEU A 166 -6.19 -7.28 -21.10
C LEU A 166 -7.38 -7.82 -21.91
N ALA A 167 -8.47 -8.19 -21.25
CA ALA A 167 -9.68 -8.65 -21.91
C ALA A 167 -10.31 -7.54 -22.78
N ALA A 168 -10.33 -6.30 -22.28
CA ALA A 168 -10.76 -5.12 -23.02
C ALA A 168 -9.90 -4.87 -24.27
N LEU A 169 -8.57 -4.97 -24.14
CA LEU A 169 -7.65 -4.84 -25.27
C LEU A 169 -7.86 -5.97 -26.29
N ALA A 170 -8.03 -7.21 -25.84
CA ALA A 170 -8.30 -8.36 -26.71
C ALA A 170 -9.62 -8.19 -27.48
N GLN A 171 -10.68 -7.72 -26.81
CA GLN A 171 -11.96 -7.42 -27.45
C GLN A 171 -11.78 -6.36 -28.57
N LEU A 172 -11.02 -5.30 -28.30
CA LEU A 172 -10.78 -4.24 -29.28
C LEU A 172 -9.99 -4.77 -30.48
N LEU A 173 -8.96 -5.58 -30.27
CA LEU A 173 -8.07 -6.07 -31.33
C LEU A 173 -8.69 -7.21 -32.17
N ILE A 174 -9.45 -8.11 -31.53
CA ILE A 174 -10.00 -9.32 -32.19
C ILE A 174 -11.37 -9.02 -32.81
N VAL A 175 -12.25 -8.36 -32.05
CA VAL A 175 -13.65 -8.13 -32.47
C VAL A 175 -13.80 -6.77 -33.14
N GLY A 176 -12.85 -5.85 -32.97
CA GLY A 176 -12.96 -4.48 -33.48
C GLY A 176 -13.99 -3.62 -32.73
N SER A 177 -14.51 -4.11 -31.60
CA SER A 177 -15.52 -3.42 -30.79
C SER A 177 -14.90 -2.75 -29.58
N VAL A 178 -15.33 -1.53 -29.28
CA VAL A 178 -14.88 -0.82 -28.08
C VAL A 178 -15.43 -1.54 -26.83
N PRO A 179 -14.64 -1.76 -25.76
CA PRO A 179 -15.09 -2.44 -24.55
C PRO A 179 -15.78 -1.47 -23.57
N TRP A 180 -16.92 -0.89 -23.97
CA TRP A 180 -17.60 0.19 -23.21
C TRP A 180 -17.99 -0.24 -21.80
N TRP A 181 -18.49 -1.47 -21.62
CA TRP A 181 -18.89 -1.98 -20.30
C TRP A 181 -17.71 -2.11 -19.33
N THR A 182 -16.57 -2.57 -19.81
CA THR A 182 -15.36 -2.66 -18.99
C THR A 182 -14.88 -1.27 -18.59
N GLY A 183 -14.82 -0.34 -19.55
CA GLY A 183 -14.44 1.05 -19.28
C GLY A 183 -15.39 1.72 -18.28
N LEU A 184 -16.70 1.56 -18.46
CA LEU A 184 -17.73 2.11 -17.57
C LEU A 184 -17.63 1.54 -16.16
N THR A 185 -17.41 0.23 -16.03
CA THR A 185 -17.28 -0.45 -14.73
C THR A 185 -16.06 0.06 -13.97
N ILE A 186 -14.89 0.14 -14.63
CA ILE A 186 -13.66 0.67 -14.04
C ILE A 186 -13.86 2.14 -13.60
N ALA A 187 -14.47 2.96 -14.46
CA ALA A 187 -14.76 4.36 -14.15
C ALA A 187 -15.71 4.48 -12.95
N ALA A 188 -16.80 3.72 -12.93
CA ALA A 188 -17.77 3.72 -11.84
C ALA A 188 -17.14 3.30 -10.50
N MET A 189 -16.39 2.19 -10.47
CA MET A 189 -15.69 1.74 -9.27
C MET A 189 -14.65 2.76 -8.77
N THR A 190 -13.91 3.36 -9.70
CA THR A 190 -12.94 4.42 -9.38
C THR A 190 -13.64 5.63 -8.75
N MET A 191 -14.76 6.06 -9.34
CA MET A 191 -15.53 7.19 -8.81
C MET A 191 -16.15 6.90 -7.46
N VAL A 192 -16.67 5.69 -7.23
CA VAL A 192 -17.16 5.26 -5.91
C VAL A 192 -16.05 5.34 -4.87
N ARG A 193 -14.87 4.76 -5.16
CA ARG A 193 -13.71 4.82 -4.26
C ARG A 193 -13.30 6.26 -3.95
N CYS A 194 -13.16 7.10 -4.97
CA CYS A 194 -12.74 8.50 -4.80
C CYS A 194 -13.80 9.34 -4.06
N SER A 195 -15.07 9.03 -4.24
CA SER A 195 -16.16 9.70 -3.50
C SER A 195 -16.16 9.31 -2.03
N VAL A 196 -15.96 8.03 -1.72
CA VAL A 196 -15.80 7.56 -0.34
C VAL A 196 -14.59 8.23 0.32
N ALA A 197 -13.45 8.27 -0.38
CA ALA A 197 -12.25 8.95 0.11
C ALA A 197 -12.49 10.45 0.37
N ALA A 198 -13.15 11.15 -0.57
CA ALA A 198 -13.49 12.56 -0.40
C ALA A 198 -14.41 12.82 0.79
N LEU A 199 -15.39 11.95 1.03
CA LEU A 199 -16.28 12.03 2.20
C LEU A 199 -15.54 11.74 3.51
N ARG A 200 -14.67 10.72 3.53
CA ARG A 200 -13.87 10.34 4.71
C ARG A 200 -12.84 11.41 5.07
N ALA A 201 -12.15 11.95 4.07
CA ALA A 201 -11.18 13.02 4.23
C ALA A 201 -11.82 14.41 4.46
N ARG A 202 -13.12 14.54 4.19
CA ARG A 202 -13.84 15.82 4.12
C ARG A 202 -13.17 16.80 3.16
N ASP A 203 -12.71 16.28 2.02
CA ASP A 203 -11.88 17.02 1.08
C ASP A 203 -12.15 16.57 -0.35
N LEU A 204 -12.69 17.48 -1.16
CA LEU A 204 -13.05 17.22 -2.56
C LEU A 204 -11.84 16.94 -3.45
N ARG A 205 -10.62 17.27 -3.03
CA ARG A 205 -9.40 16.98 -3.80
C ARG A 205 -9.26 15.49 -4.12
N PHE A 206 -9.76 14.60 -3.25
CA PHE A 206 -9.74 13.15 -3.46
C PHE A 206 -10.54 12.67 -4.67
N LEU A 207 -11.47 13.48 -5.21
CA LEU A 207 -12.07 13.19 -6.52
C LEU A 207 -11.02 13.17 -7.64
N GLY A 208 -9.99 14.00 -7.53
CA GLY A 208 -8.84 14.03 -8.44
C GLY A 208 -7.93 12.80 -8.33
N PHE A 209 -8.07 12.00 -7.26
CA PHE A 209 -7.36 10.71 -7.14
C PHE A 209 -7.82 9.68 -8.20
N SER A 210 -8.94 9.94 -8.90
CA SER A 210 -9.37 9.16 -10.06
C SER A 210 -8.32 9.09 -11.18
N LEU A 211 -7.40 10.06 -11.26
CA LEU A 211 -6.26 10.06 -12.18
C LEU A 211 -5.23 8.96 -11.87
N HIS A 212 -5.26 8.37 -10.67
CA HIS A 212 -4.41 7.24 -10.30
C HIS A 212 -4.74 5.98 -11.11
N THR A 213 -6.02 5.73 -11.42
CA THR A 213 -6.45 4.55 -12.20
C THR A 213 -5.86 4.50 -13.61
N PRO A 214 -5.92 5.54 -14.45
CA PRO A 214 -5.28 5.50 -15.76
C PRO A 214 -3.75 5.39 -15.67
N ILE A 215 -3.09 5.97 -14.66
CA ILE A 215 -1.66 5.75 -14.44
C ILE A 215 -1.37 4.27 -14.20
N ASN A 216 -2.16 3.61 -13.35
CA ASN A 216 -2.04 2.17 -13.13
C ASN A 216 -2.20 1.39 -14.44
N ILE A 217 -3.29 1.64 -15.17
CA ILE A 217 -3.63 0.87 -16.38
C ILE A 217 -2.59 1.05 -17.49
N PHE A 218 -2.19 2.29 -17.78
CA PHE A 218 -1.40 2.61 -18.96
C PHE A 218 0.10 2.71 -18.70
N LEU A 219 0.53 2.94 -17.46
CA LEU A 219 1.94 3.18 -17.14
C LEU A 219 2.55 2.13 -16.21
N LEU A 220 1.79 1.54 -15.28
CA LEU A 220 2.34 0.56 -14.33
C LEU A 220 2.10 -0.88 -14.76
N LEU A 221 0.90 -1.24 -15.22
CA LEU A 221 0.62 -2.61 -15.67
C LEU A 221 1.52 -3.09 -16.83
N PRO A 222 1.94 -2.25 -17.80
CA PRO A 222 2.82 -2.70 -18.88
C PRO A 222 4.29 -2.92 -18.49
N LEU A 223 4.71 -2.58 -17.27
CA LEU A 223 6.11 -2.60 -16.80
C LEU A 223 6.40 -3.77 -15.85
#